data_AF-A0A444U0F4-F1
#
_entry.id   AF-A0A444U0F4-F1
#
_cell.length_a   1.000
_cell.length_b   1.000
_cell.length_c   1.000
_cell.angle_alpha   90.00
_cell.angle_beta   90.00
_cell.angle_gamma   90.00
#
_symmetry.space_group_name_H-M   'P 1'
#
loop_
_entity.id
_entity.type
_entity.pdbx_description
1 polymer ?
#
loop_
_entity_poly.entity_id
_entity_poly.type
_entity_poly.pdbx_seq_one_letter_code
_entity_poly.pdbx_strand_id
1 'polypeptide(L)'
;MARFTCWEGFKLVVLLISAVISALKTLQEKIRRLELERTQAENNLKCLCEKALQHEHVSEQEKSESSLVQKEAQQKTELTAQLGSAEARCSLLEKQLDYMRKMVEIAEHEKNETLKKQVLLQKERIQDQVEVYSKLEKLEVLEQECLKLTATQTKAEMKIQQLEQKLLKEEHQYKLVQEKAAQLQTGLEITRIIQSSLPAECKKKKKTKITPAKSTSPSHSVRANVQNVLHIMKYHNPKLYDGSHTLPMRFPRSTDPAEKRSFRRPASSCSATSSVGSLSELLLALQDELGQMSFEHQELLKHIQETRKTEVREDLERELDCLVKRMEVKGDQISKLKKHQAAVQKLKQKSQKAKRRLASAGAQTEVREVKPLSATVRHRGPSPKPNKGHTNQGSLQLLKNVQKLQLNLKKDDIMWVQ
;
A
#
# COMPACT_ATOMS: atom_id res chain seq x y z
N MET A 1 32.20 -54.69 163.67
CA MET A 1 31.87 -54.95 162.25
C MET A 1 31.23 -53.72 161.58
N ALA A 2 31.95 -52.59 161.47
CA ALA A 2 31.39 -51.35 160.87
C ALA A 2 32.23 -50.77 159.72
N ARG A 3 33.31 -51.47 159.32
CA ARG A 3 34.25 -51.01 158.28
C ARG A 3 34.09 -51.70 156.91
N PHE A 4 33.23 -52.72 156.80
CA PHE A 4 33.07 -53.51 155.57
C PHE A 4 31.95 -53.03 154.63
N THR A 5 30.87 -52.41 155.14
CA THR A 5 29.76 -51.88 154.34
C THR A 5 30.08 -50.55 153.64
N CYS A 6 31.10 -49.82 154.11
CA CYS A 6 31.58 -48.60 153.47
C CYS A 6 32.37 -48.89 152.18
N TRP A 7 33.03 -50.06 152.09
CA TRP A 7 33.85 -50.43 150.93
C TRP A 7 33.04 -50.88 149.72
N GLU A 8 31.91 -51.59 149.90
CA GLU A 8 31.03 -51.98 148.79
C GLU A 8 30.26 -50.79 148.21
N GLY A 9 29.79 -49.86 149.05
CA GLY A 9 29.18 -48.60 148.59
C GLY A 9 30.16 -47.76 147.76
N PHE A 10 31.44 -47.70 148.18
CA PHE A 10 32.48 -47.01 147.42
C PHE A 10 32.77 -47.70 146.08
N LYS A 11 32.76 -49.03 146.04
CA LYS A 11 32.95 -49.83 144.82
C LYS A 11 31.80 -49.64 143.82
N LEU A 12 30.56 -49.57 144.30
CA LEU A 12 29.39 -49.29 143.48
C LEU A 12 29.41 -47.87 142.92
N VAL A 13 29.80 -46.88 143.73
CA VAL A 13 29.99 -45.49 143.29
C VAL A 13 31.09 -45.37 142.24
N VAL A 14 32.23 -46.05 142.43
CA VAL A 14 33.33 -46.05 141.43
C VAL A 14 32.93 -46.74 140.12
N LEU A 15 32.18 -47.85 140.17
CA LEU A 15 31.65 -48.52 138.98
C LEU A 15 30.58 -47.68 138.27
N LEU A 16 29.72 -46.99 139.02
CA LEU A 16 28.72 -46.06 138.47
C LEU A 16 29.41 -44.87 137.79
N ILE A 17 30.42 -44.28 138.42
CA ILE A 17 31.22 -43.19 137.85
C ILE A 17 31.95 -43.67 136.58
N SER A 18 32.53 -44.88 136.60
CA SER A 18 33.20 -45.47 135.43
C SER A 18 32.23 -45.73 134.26
N ALA A 19 31.02 -46.21 134.55
CA ALA A 19 29.96 -46.41 133.57
C ALA A 19 29.47 -45.08 132.98
N VAL A 20 29.29 -44.05 133.81
CA VAL A 20 28.92 -42.69 133.36
C VAL A 20 30.01 -42.08 132.49
N ILE A 21 31.28 -42.20 132.88
CA ILE A 21 32.42 -41.73 132.07
C ILE A 21 32.48 -42.47 130.73
N SER A 22 32.25 -43.78 130.71
CA SER A 22 32.24 -44.59 129.48
C SER A 22 31.07 -44.20 128.56
N ALA A 23 29.88 -43.94 129.13
CA ALA A 23 28.73 -43.45 128.39
C ALA A 23 28.96 -42.05 127.80
N LEU A 24 29.55 -41.13 128.59
CA LEU A 24 29.93 -39.78 128.13
C LEU A 24 30.98 -39.83 127.02
N LYS A 25 32.01 -40.68 127.13
CA LYS A 25 33.00 -40.88 126.07
C LYS A 25 32.38 -41.45 124.80
N THR A 26 31.47 -42.41 124.93
CA THR A 26 30.74 -42.99 123.79
C THR A 26 29.85 -41.94 123.13
N LEU A 27 29.18 -41.09 123.93
CA LEU A 27 28.36 -39.99 123.43
C LEU A 27 29.22 -38.93 122.72
N GLN A 28 30.35 -38.52 123.30
CA GLN A 28 31.29 -37.58 122.67
C GLN A 28 31.83 -38.10 121.34
N GLU A 29 32.23 -39.38 121.27
CA GLU A 29 32.70 -39.96 120.00
C GLU A 29 31.57 -40.06 118.96
N LYS A 30 30.33 -40.35 119.39
CA LYS A 30 29.16 -40.36 118.51
C LYS A 30 28.83 -38.95 118.01
N ILE A 31 28.90 -37.92 118.86
CA ILE A 31 28.75 -36.52 118.46
C ILE A 31 29.84 -36.13 117.46
N ARG A 32 31.11 -36.44 117.75
CA ARG A 32 32.24 -36.16 116.85
C ARG A 32 32.07 -36.83 115.48
N ARG A 33 31.59 -38.08 115.46
CA ARG A 33 31.30 -38.80 114.21
C ARG A 33 30.15 -38.17 113.45
N LEU A 34 29.06 -37.80 114.13
CA LEU A 34 27.93 -37.11 113.52
C LEU A 34 28.31 -35.72 112.98
N GLU A 35 29.18 -34.99 113.66
CA GLU A 35 29.71 -33.70 113.19
C GLU A 35 30.54 -33.88 111.91
N LEU A 36 31.38 -34.93 111.87
CA LEU A 36 32.14 -35.26 110.67
C LEU A 36 31.23 -35.64 109.50
N GLU A 37 30.26 -36.53 109.73
CA GLU A 37 29.27 -36.93 108.71
C GLU A 37 28.43 -35.75 108.24
N ARG A 38 28.03 -34.86 109.16
CA ARG A 38 27.33 -33.61 108.84
C ARG A 38 28.18 -32.72 107.93
N THR A 39 29.44 -32.46 108.28
CA THR A 39 30.32 -31.62 107.44
C THR A 39 30.59 -32.26 106.07
N GLN A 40 30.73 -33.58 106.02
CA GLN A 40 30.87 -34.31 104.76
C GLN A 40 29.60 -34.22 103.90
N ALA A 41 28.42 -34.38 104.50
CA ALA A 41 27.13 -34.22 103.83
C ALA A 41 26.91 -32.78 103.34
N GLU A 42 27.26 -31.77 104.15
CA GLU A 42 27.20 -30.35 103.76
C GLU A 42 28.12 -30.06 102.57
N ASN A 43 29.35 -30.58 102.57
CA ASN A 43 30.29 -30.40 101.47
C ASN A 43 29.81 -31.12 100.19
N ASN A 44 29.25 -32.33 100.32
CA ASN A 44 28.66 -33.05 99.20
C ASN A 44 27.45 -32.29 98.62
N LEU A 45 26.58 -31.74 99.48
CA LEU A 45 25.45 -30.92 99.06
C LEU A 45 25.93 -29.68 98.31
N LYS A 46 26.93 -28.95 98.84
CA LYS A 46 27.51 -27.77 98.18
C LYS A 46 28.08 -28.12 96.80
N CYS A 47 28.86 -29.20 96.72
CA CYS A 47 29.41 -29.70 95.45
C CYS A 47 28.30 -30.07 94.44
N LEU A 48 27.21 -30.70 94.91
CA LEU A 48 26.07 -31.03 94.06
C LEU A 48 25.30 -29.77 93.62
N CYS A 49 25.12 -28.79 94.50
CA CYS A 49 24.52 -27.50 94.16
C CYS A 49 25.34 -26.75 93.09
N GLU A 50 26.66 -26.70 93.22
CA GLU A 50 27.53 -26.09 92.21
C GLU A 50 27.43 -26.79 90.86
N LYS A 51 27.42 -28.13 90.83
CA LYS A 51 27.25 -28.91 89.60
C LYS A 51 25.86 -28.72 88.98
N ALA A 52 24.81 -28.61 89.80
CA ALA A 52 23.45 -28.34 89.33
C ALA A 52 23.36 -26.95 88.68
N LEU A 53 23.95 -25.92 89.31
CA LEU A 53 24.00 -24.56 88.77
C LEU A 53 24.80 -24.49 87.47
N GLN A 54 25.92 -25.21 87.36
CA GLN A 54 26.70 -25.27 86.12
C GLN A 54 25.91 -25.94 84.99
N HIS A 55 25.18 -27.03 85.27
CA HIS A 55 24.34 -27.68 84.27
C HIS A 55 23.17 -26.79 83.82
N GLU A 56 22.59 -26.02 84.74
CA GLU A 56 21.54 -25.04 84.43
C GLU A 56 22.08 -23.92 83.52
N HIS A 57 23.24 -23.36 83.84
CA HIS A 57 23.92 -22.35 83.02
C HIS A 57 24.27 -22.87 81.61
N VAL A 58 24.84 -24.07 81.50
CA VAL A 58 25.17 -24.67 80.18
C VAL A 58 23.88 -24.93 79.38
N SER A 59 22.82 -25.42 80.03
CA SER A 59 21.52 -25.65 79.36
C SER A 59 20.88 -24.34 78.86
N GLU A 60 20.96 -23.25 79.63
CA GLU A 60 20.45 -21.94 79.22
C GLU A 60 21.27 -21.34 78.08
N GLN A 61 22.59 -21.51 78.12
CA GLN A 61 23.48 -21.05 77.06
C GLN A 61 23.24 -21.81 75.75
N GLU A 62 23.12 -23.14 75.79
CA GLU A 62 22.80 -23.97 74.61
C GLU A 62 21.42 -23.62 74.01
N LYS A 63 20.41 -23.37 74.85
CA LYS A 63 19.09 -22.90 74.39
C LYS A 63 19.19 -21.54 73.71
N SER A 64 19.99 -20.63 74.26
CA SER A 64 20.18 -19.28 73.72
C SER A 64 20.91 -19.32 72.37
N GLU A 65 22.01 -20.07 72.28
CA GLU A 65 22.78 -20.28 71.05
C GLU A 65 21.95 -20.98 69.97
N SER A 66 21.24 -22.06 70.32
CA SER A 66 20.32 -22.75 69.40
C SER A 66 19.22 -21.82 68.87
N SER A 67 18.65 -20.97 69.73
CA SER A 67 17.65 -19.97 69.32
C SER A 67 18.22 -18.91 68.37
N LEU A 68 19.48 -18.51 68.55
CA LEU A 68 20.14 -17.53 67.71
C LEU A 68 20.43 -18.12 66.32
N VAL A 69 20.98 -19.33 66.28
CA VAL A 69 21.24 -20.09 65.04
C VAL A 69 19.95 -20.33 64.27
N GLN A 70 18.86 -20.66 64.96
CA GLN A 70 17.55 -20.86 64.33
C GLN A 70 16.98 -19.54 63.76
N LYS A 71 17.13 -18.41 64.46
CA LYS A 71 16.74 -17.09 63.95
C LYS A 71 17.57 -16.67 62.74
N GLU A 72 18.88 -16.90 62.76
CA GLU A 72 19.77 -16.63 61.62
C GLU A 72 19.41 -17.50 60.41
N ALA A 73 19.09 -18.79 60.63
CA ALA A 73 18.64 -19.68 59.57
C ALA A 73 17.30 -19.20 58.98
N GLN A 74 16.35 -18.78 59.82
CA GLN A 74 15.08 -18.19 59.39
C GLN A 74 15.30 -16.91 58.57
N GLN A 75 16.13 -15.99 59.05
CA GLN A 75 16.46 -14.76 58.31
C GLN A 75 17.13 -15.05 56.96
N LYS A 76 18.07 -16.01 56.92
CA LYS A 76 18.67 -16.46 55.65
C LYS A 76 17.62 -17.01 54.70
N THR A 77 16.69 -17.84 55.19
CA THR A 77 15.61 -18.38 54.34
C THR A 77 14.67 -17.27 53.83
N GLU A 78 14.35 -16.28 54.66
CA GLU A 78 13.53 -15.13 54.26
C GLU A 78 14.24 -14.27 53.22
N LEU A 79 15.52 -13.94 53.41
CA LEU A 79 16.33 -13.20 52.44
C LEU A 79 16.44 -13.95 51.11
N THR A 80 16.62 -15.28 51.13
CA THR A 80 16.63 -16.08 49.89
C THR A 80 15.28 -16.06 49.17
N ALA A 81 14.17 -16.07 49.91
CA ALA A 81 12.84 -15.95 49.32
C ALA A 81 12.61 -14.55 48.71
N GLN A 82 13.06 -13.49 49.40
CA GLN A 82 13.00 -12.12 48.89
C GLN A 82 13.87 -11.93 47.65
N LEU A 83 15.08 -12.51 47.62
CA LEU A 83 15.96 -12.51 46.46
C LEU A 83 15.31 -13.22 45.27
N GLY A 84 14.75 -14.43 45.47
CA GLY A 84 14.04 -15.16 44.41
C GLY A 84 12.82 -14.41 43.89
N SER A 85 12.07 -13.72 44.76
CA SER A 85 10.99 -12.82 44.35
C SER A 85 11.50 -11.63 43.53
N ALA A 86 12.63 -11.04 43.91
CA ALA A 86 13.25 -9.94 43.18
C ALA A 86 13.79 -10.38 41.81
N GLU A 87 14.43 -11.54 41.72
CA GLU A 87 14.89 -12.15 40.47
C GLU A 87 13.71 -12.43 39.53
N ALA A 88 12.60 -12.98 40.04
CA ALA A 88 11.41 -13.21 39.24
C ALA A 88 10.82 -11.90 38.68
N ARG A 89 10.81 -10.83 39.49
CA ARG A 89 10.38 -9.49 39.03
C ARG A 89 11.31 -8.94 37.95
N CYS A 90 12.63 -9.06 38.13
CA CYS A 90 13.60 -8.61 37.13
C CYS A 90 13.48 -9.39 35.81
N SER A 91 13.37 -10.72 35.88
CA SER A 91 13.16 -11.57 34.71
C SER A 91 11.89 -11.22 33.92
N LEU A 92 10.82 -10.82 34.62
CA LEU A 92 9.60 -10.36 33.96
C LEU A 92 9.82 -9.02 33.24
N LEU A 93 10.50 -8.07 33.87
CA LEU A 93 10.82 -6.78 33.28
C LEU A 93 11.74 -6.93 32.05
N GLU A 94 12.73 -7.82 32.11
CA GLU A 94 13.58 -8.14 30.96
C GLU A 94 12.76 -8.64 29.77
N LYS A 95 11.84 -9.59 29.99
CA LYS A 95 10.94 -10.09 28.94
C LYS A 95 10.05 -8.99 28.36
N GLN A 96 9.57 -8.07 29.20
CA GLN A 96 8.77 -6.93 28.75
C GLN A 96 9.60 -5.95 27.92
N LEU A 97 10.83 -5.65 28.34
CA LEU A 97 11.76 -4.80 27.59
C LEU A 97 12.15 -5.42 26.25
N ASP A 98 12.37 -6.74 26.20
CA ASP A 98 12.62 -7.46 24.95
C ASP A 98 11.42 -7.41 24.01
N TYR A 99 10.21 -7.54 24.54
CA TYR A 99 9.00 -7.36 23.75
C TYR A 99 8.89 -5.92 23.22
N MET A 100 9.12 -4.91 24.06
CA MET A 100 9.11 -3.51 23.65
C MET A 100 10.17 -3.22 22.57
N ARG A 101 11.40 -3.74 22.71
CA ARG A 101 12.44 -3.63 21.69
C ARG A 101 11.97 -4.18 20.35
N LYS A 102 11.41 -5.39 20.32
CA LYS A 102 10.87 -5.99 19.08
C LYS A 102 9.74 -5.18 18.46
N MET A 103 8.85 -4.62 19.27
CA MET A 103 7.77 -3.77 18.77
C MET A 103 8.29 -2.47 18.16
N VAL A 104 9.33 -1.88 18.77
CA VAL A 104 10.00 -0.69 18.22
C VAL A 104 10.72 -1.03 16.91
N GLU A 105 11.47 -2.13 16.85
CA GLU A 105 12.14 -2.60 15.63
C GLU A 105 11.15 -2.81 14.47
N ILE A 106 9.99 -3.43 14.75
CA ILE A 106 8.92 -3.61 13.75
C ILE A 106 8.37 -2.25 13.29
N ALA A 107 8.08 -1.35 14.22
CA ALA A 107 7.55 -0.03 13.90
C ALA A 107 8.56 0.82 13.09
N GLU A 108 9.84 0.76 13.43
CA GLU A 108 10.92 1.42 12.70
C GLU A 108 11.09 0.83 11.29
N HIS A 109 11.03 -0.49 11.16
CA HIS A 109 11.07 -1.16 9.86
C HIS A 109 9.87 -0.73 8.99
N GLU A 110 8.65 -0.74 9.52
CA GLU A 110 7.45 -0.29 8.81
C GLU A 110 7.53 1.19 8.39
N LYS A 111 8.03 2.06 9.27
CA LYS A 111 8.29 3.47 8.95
C LYS A 111 9.33 3.61 7.82
N ASN A 112 10.42 2.87 7.88
CA ASN A 112 11.46 2.92 6.85
C ASN A 112 10.94 2.40 5.50
N GLU A 113 10.15 1.33 5.48
CA GLU A 113 9.54 0.80 4.26
C GLU A 113 8.49 1.75 3.67
N THR A 114 7.69 2.43 4.50
CA THR A 114 6.75 3.46 4.02
C THR A 114 7.49 4.68 3.47
N LEU A 115 8.56 5.13 4.12
CA LEU A 115 9.38 6.24 3.65
C LEU A 115 10.09 5.92 2.33
N LYS A 116 10.65 4.71 2.18
CA LYS A 116 11.21 4.24 0.90
C LYS A 116 10.17 4.27 -0.22
N LYS A 117 8.95 3.78 0.02
CA LYS A 117 7.84 3.84 -0.95
C LYS A 117 7.47 5.27 -1.30
N GLN A 118 7.43 6.17 -0.32
CA GLN A 118 7.15 7.59 -0.56
C GLN A 118 8.22 8.25 -1.44
N VAL A 119 9.50 7.95 -1.20
CA VAL A 119 10.61 8.47 -2.02
C VAL A 119 10.52 7.95 -3.45
N LEU A 120 10.20 6.66 -3.65
CA LEU A 120 10.02 6.10 -5.00
C LEU A 120 8.86 6.77 -5.74
N LEU A 121 7.71 6.95 -5.08
CA LEU A 121 6.56 7.66 -5.66
C LEU A 121 6.87 9.13 -5.99
N GLN A 122 7.71 9.79 -5.19
CA GLN A 122 8.14 11.15 -5.48
C GLN A 122 9.06 11.20 -6.70
N LYS A 123 9.98 10.24 -6.84
CA LYS A 123 10.84 10.12 -8.03
C LYS A 123 10.02 9.85 -9.29
N GLU A 124 9.06 8.93 -9.22
CA GLU A 124 8.13 8.63 -10.31
C GLU A 124 7.33 9.88 -10.70
N ARG A 125 6.76 10.60 -9.72
CA ARG A 125 6.05 11.86 -9.99
C ARG A 125 6.93 12.91 -10.68
N ILE A 126 8.18 13.08 -10.25
CA ILE A 126 9.12 14.01 -10.89
C ILE A 126 9.43 13.55 -12.32
N GLN A 127 9.63 12.25 -12.51
CA GLN A 127 9.87 11.68 -13.84
C GLN A 127 8.69 11.92 -14.78
N ASP A 128 7.46 11.62 -14.33
CA ASP A 128 6.24 11.87 -15.07
C ASP A 128 6.08 13.36 -15.41
N GLN A 129 6.38 14.23 -14.44
CA GLN A 129 6.32 15.68 -14.62
C GLN A 129 7.30 16.15 -15.70
N VAL A 130 8.55 15.66 -15.67
CA VAL A 130 9.56 15.95 -16.70
C VAL A 130 9.11 15.42 -18.07
N GLU A 131 8.53 14.21 -18.13
CA GLU A 131 8.01 13.65 -19.37
C GLU A 131 6.87 14.52 -19.94
N VAL A 132 5.94 14.98 -19.10
CA VAL A 132 4.86 15.89 -19.51
C VAL A 132 5.42 17.21 -20.05
N TYR A 133 6.41 17.81 -19.38
CA TYR A 133 7.06 19.02 -19.88
C TYR A 133 7.70 18.81 -21.26
N SER A 134 8.41 17.69 -21.46
CA SER A 134 9.01 17.37 -22.76
C SER A 134 7.98 17.15 -23.87
N LYS A 135 6.80 16.60 -23.55
CA LYS A 135 5.70 16.41 -24.51
C LYS A 135 5.05 17.75 -24.86
N LEU A 136 4.89 18.64 -23.88
CA LEU A 136 4.37 20.00 -24.10
C LEU A 136 5.28 20.80 -25.03
N GLU A 137 6.60 20.76 -24.83
CA GLU A 137 7.57 21.43 -25.70
C GLU A 137 7.47 20.94 -27.15
N LYS A 138 7.34 19.62 -27.36
CA LYS A 138 7.12 19.05 -28.70
C LYS A 138 5.80 19.51 -29.33
N LEU A 139 4.73 19.60 -28.53
CA LEU A 139 3.44 20.10 -29.01
C LEU A 139 3.51 21.57 -29.39
N GLU A 140 4.21 22.40 -28.62
CA GLU A 140 4.41 23.82 -28.93
C GLU A 140 5.13 24.01 -30.27
N VAL A 141 6.17 23.21 -30.55
CA VAL A 141 6.85 23.24 -31.86
C VAL A 141 5.89 22.86 -32.99
N LEU A 142 5.10 21.81 -32.82
CA LEU A 142 4.11 21.39 -33.82
C LEU A 142 3.02 22.45 -34.02
N GLU A 143 2.61 23.16 -32.97
CA GLU A 143 1.67 24.27 -33.07
C GLU A 143 2.25 25.43 -33.89
N GLN A 144 3.52 25.78 -33.66
CA GLN A 144 4.21 26.79 -34.47
C GLN A 144 4.34 26.39 -35.94
N GLU A 145 4.63 25.12 -36.23
CA GLU A 145 4.67 24.59 -37.60
C GLU A 145 3.29 24.63 -38.28
N CYS A 146 2.22 24.27 -37.55
CA CYS A 146 0.85 24.39 -38.03
C CYS A 146 0.53 25.84 -38.42
N LEU A 147 0.85 26.81 -37.56
CA LEU A 147 0.64 28.23 -37.85
C LEU A 147 1.41 28.70 -39.09
N LYS A 148 2.68 28.29 -39.23
CA LYS A 148 3.51 28.61 -40.40
C LYS A 148 2.94 28.01 -41.68
N LEU A 149 2.46 26.76 -41.62
CA LEU A 149 1.84 26.09 -42.75
C LEU A 149 0.53 26.80 -43.15
N THR A 150 -0.32 27.15 -42.18
CA THR A 150 -1.55 27.91 -42.42
C THR A 150 -1.27 29.26 -43.07
N ALA A 151 -0.27 30.02 -42.60
CA ALA A 151 0.12 31.29 -43.23
C ALA A 151 0.62 31.12 -44.69
N THR A 152 1.30 30.01 -44.97
CA THR A 152 1.76 29.68 -46.33
C THR A 152 0.58 29.29 -47.22
N GLN A 153 -0.34 28.48 -46.68
CA GLN A 153 -1.57 28.07 -47.37
C GLN A 153 -2.44 29.27 -47.72
N THR A 154 -2.71 30.18 -46.78
CA THR A 154 -3.54 31.37 -47.04
C THR A 154 -2.93 32.26 -48.12
N LYS A 155 -1.60 32.42 -48.12
CA LYS A 155 -0.88 33.15 -49.18
C LYS A 155 -1.05 32.48 -50.55
N ALA A 156 -0.98 31.15 -50.60
CA ALA A 156 -1.18 30.40 -51.84
C ALA A 156 -2.64 30.53 -52.33
N GLU A 157 -3.62 30.42 -51.43
CA GLU A 157 -5.05 30.60 -51.74
C GLU A 157 -5.34 32.00 -52.31
N MET A 158 -4.82 33.06 -51.68
CA MET A 158 -4.93 34.42 -52.22
C MET A 158 -4.31 34.54 -53.62
N LYS A 159 -3.19 33.86 -53.87
CA LYS A 159 -2.54 33.88 -55.18
C LYS A 159 -3.37 33.17 -56.24
N ILE A 160 -3.99 32.03 -55.89
CA ILE A 160 -4.90 31.29 -56.77
C ILE A 160 -6.10 32.18 -57.13
N GLN A 161 -6.76 32.81 -56.14
CA GLN A 161 -7.88 33.72 -56.38
C GLN A 161 -7.51 34.88 -57.32
N GLN A 162 -6.31 35.45 -57.17
CA GLN A 162 -5.82 36.48 -58.09
C GLN A 162 -5.64 35.95 -59.53
N LEU A 163 -5.16 34.73 -59.68
CA LEU A 163 -4.97 34.11 -60.99
C LEU A 163 -6.32 33.76 -61.64
N GLU A 164 -7.28 33.25 -60.87
CA GLU A 164 -8.65 32.98 -61.32
C GLU A 164 -9.32 34.27 -61.83
N GLN A 165 -9.18 35.39 -61.11
CA GLN A 165 -9.70 36.68 -61.56
C GLN A 165 -9.07 37.17 -62.86
N LYS A 166 -7.77 36.91 -63.08
CA LYS A 166 -7.08 37.26 -64.33
C LYS A 166 -7.53 36.37 -65.48
N LEU A 167 -7.66 35.07 -65.22
CA LEU A 167 -8.14 34.10 -66.20
C LEU A 167 -9.53 34.48 -66.71
N LEU A 168 -10.46 34.83 -65.83
CA LEU A 168 -11.81 35.29 -66.21
C LEU A 168 -11.77 36.54 -67.11
N LYS A 169 -10.86 37.48 -66.87
CA LYS A 169 -10.69 38.67 -67.71
C LYS A 169 -10.13 38.32 -69.08
N GLU A 170 -9.14 37.44 -69.14
CA GLU A 170 -8.58 36.95 -70.40
C GLU A 170 -9.62 36.18 -71.21
N GLU A 171 -10.39 35.29 -70.58
CA GLU A 171 -11.49 34.56 -71.24
C GLU A 171 -12.53 35.53 -71.86
N HIS A 172 -12.88 36.60 -71.15
CA HIS A 172 -13.77 37.63 -71.70
C HIS A 172 -13.16 38.35 -72.91
N GLN A 173 -11.86 38.66 -72.86
CA GLN A 173 -11.14 39.24 -74.00
C GLN A 173 -11.10 38.29 -75.20
N TYR A 174 -10.84 37.00 -74.98
CA TYR A 174 -10.88 35.98 -76.04
C TYR A 174 -12.25 35.91 -76.70
N LYS A 175 -13.35 35.93 -75.91
CA LYS A 175 -14.72 35.98 -76.44
C LYS A 175 -14.96 37.21 -77.31
N LEU A 176 -14.53 38.40 -76.87
CA LEU A 176 -14.69 39.64 -77.64
C LEU A 176 -13.91 39.60 -78.96
N VAL A 177 -12.69 39.05 -78.95
CA VAL A 177 -11.90 38.86 -80.17
C VAL A 177 -12.56 37.84 -81.10
N GLN A 178 -13.10 36.74 -80.56
CA GLN A 178 -13.83 35.74 -81.33
C GLN A 178 -15.08 36.33 -81.99
N GLU A 179 -15.86 37.13 -81.27
CA GLU A 179 -17.03 37.84 -81.81
C GLU A 179 -16.64 38.81 -82.93
N LYS A 180 -15.59 39.61 -82.74
CA LYS A 180 -15.07 40.51 -83.80
C LYS A 180 -14.59 39.75 -85.02
N ALA A 181 -13.91 38.62 -84.83
CA ALA A 181 -13.46 37.77 -85.92
C ALA A 181 -14.67 37.19 -86.70
N ALA A 182 -15.71 36.74 -85.99
CA ALA A 182 -16.95 36.27 -86.60
C ALA A 182 -17.67 37.39 -87.36
N GLN A 183 -17.75 38.61 -86.81
CA GLN A 183 -18.30 39.79 -87.50
C GLN A 183 -17.56 40.09 -88.80
N LEU A 184 -16.22 40.07 -88.78
CA LEU A 184 -15.40 40.26 -89.98
C LEU A 184 -15.62 39.14 -91.00
N GLN A 185 -15.73 37.89 -90.57
CA GLN A 185 -16.06 36.76 -91.47
C GLN A 185 -17.41 36.96 -92.15
N THR A 186 -18.45 37.35 -91.39
CA THR A 186 -19.77 37.67 -91.96
C THR A 186 -19.71 38.87 -92.91
N GLY A 187 -18.97 39.93 -92.55
CA GLY A 187 -18.78 41.09 -93.42
C GLY A 187 -18.06 40.75 -94.73
N LEU A 188 -17.06 39.87 -94.69
CA LEU A 188 -16.39 39.34 -95.87
C LEU A 188 -17.32 38.46 -96.71
N GLU A 189 -18.17 37.64 -96.09
CA GLU A 189 -19.16 36.82 -96.79
C GLU A 189 -20.20 37.68 -97.52
N ILE A 190 -20.72 38.72 -96.85
CA ILE A 190 -21.61 39.71 -97.46
C ILE A 190 -20.91 40.41 -98.63
N THR A 191 -19.67 40.85 -98.44
CA THR A 191 -18.87 41.49 -99.50
C THR A 191 -18.65 40.55 -100.69
N ARG A 192 -18.40 39.26 -100.43
CA ARG A 192 -18.28 38.22 -101.46
C ARG A 192 -19.59 38.04 -102.23
N ILE A 193 -20.73 37.97 -101.55
CA ILE A 193 -22.07 37.86 -102.14
C ILE A 193 -22.37 39.08 -103.03
N ILE A 194 -22.05 40.30 -102.57
CA ILE A 194 -22.22 41.53 -103.35
C ILE A 194 -21.32 41.51 -104.60
N GLN A 195 -20.05 41.14 -104.46
CA GLN A 195 -19.11 41.06 -105.59
C GLN A 195 -19.48 40.00 -106.63
N SER A 196 -20.08 38.88 -106.19
CA SER A 196 -20.60 37.84 -107.08
C SER A 196 -21.92 38.20 -107.78
N SER A 197 -22.56 39.32 -107.39
CA SER A 197 -23.84 39.79 -107.95
C SER A 197 -23.67 40.88 -109.03
N LEU A 198 -22.43 41.23 -109.40
CA LEU A 198 -22.11 42.11 -110.53
C LEU A 198 -21.97 41.28 -111.83
N PRO A 199 -22.48 41.74 -113.00
CA PRO A 199 -22.38 40.99 -114.25
C PRO A 199 -20.93 40.94 -114.73
N ALA A 200 -20.45 39.74 -115.05
CA ALA A 200 -19.14 39.52 -115.64
C ALA A 200 -19.13 39.89 -117.13
N GLU A 201 -18.37 40.93 -117.51
CA GLU A 201 -17.91 41.10 -118.90
C GLU A 201 -16.47 40.59 -119.11
N CYS A 202 -16.39 39.67 -120.07
CA CYS A 202 -15.23 39.06 -120.70
C CYS A 202 -14.22 40.03 -121.36
N LYS A 203 -12.88 39.78 -121.27
CA LYS A 203 -11.95 39.46 -122.40
C LYS A 203 -10.42 39.63 -122.13
N LYS A 204 -9.71 38.52 -122.38
CA LYS A 204 -8.46 38.27 -123.15
C LYS A 204 -7.22 39.21 -123.09
N LYS A 205 -6.07 38.57 -122.79
CA LYS A 205 -4.69 38.63 -123.36
C LYS A 205 -4.04 39.99 -123.72
N LYS A 206 -2.85 40.29 -123.16
CA LYS A 206 -1.64 40.71 -123.92
C LYS A 206 -0.33 40.78 -123.09
N LYS A 207 0.77 40.69 -123.83
CA LYS A 207 2.20 40.53 -123.51
C LYS A 207 2.91 41.79 -122.94
N THR A 208 4.13 41.53 -122.44
CA THR A 208 5.36 42.39 -122.32
C THR A 208 5.40 43.44 -121.20
N LYS A 209 6.24 43.32 -120.16
CA LYS A 209 7.72 43.49 -119.99
C LYS A 209 8.12 44.94 -119.65
N ILE A 210 9.02 45.08 -118.64
CA ILE A 210 9.88 46.24 -118.22
C ILE A 210 9.48 46.93 -116.88
N THR A 211 10.15 46.47 -115.79
CA THR A 211 10.95 47.15 -114.71
C THR A 211 10.84 48.67 -114.43
N PRO A 212 11.47 49.25 -113.37
CA PRO A 212 11.55 48.95 -111.92
C PRO A 212 11.40 50.22 -111.01
N ALA A 213 10.94 50.12 -109.76
CA ALA A 213 11.23 51.06 -108.62
C ALA A 213 10.35 50.67 -107.40
N LYS A 214 10.90 50.06 -106.35
CA LYS A 214 11.50 50.65 -105.13
C LYS A 214 10.49 51.26 -104.15
N SER A 215 10.09 50.47 -103.15
CA SER A 215 9.71 50.94 -101.81
C SER A 215 9.75 49.79 -100.78
N THR A 216 10.80 49.81 -99.95
CA THR A 216 10.82 49.56 -98.49
C THR A 216 10.02 48.41 -97.85
N SER A 217 10.79 47.48 -97.29
CA SER A 217 10.59 46.74 -96.03
C SER A 217 9.88 45.38 -96.03
N PRO A 218 10.34 44.43 -95.19
CA PRO A 218 10.22 42.99 -95.43
C PRO A 218 9.00 42.42 -94.70
N SER A 219 7.97 42.03 -95.45
CA SER A 219 6.80 41.39 -94.86
C SER A 219 7.00 39.89 -94.74
N HIS A 220 7.16 39.48 -93.48
CA HIS A 220 7.18 38.13 -92.95
C HIS A 220 6.12 37.23 -93.60
N SER A 221 6.59 36.11 -94.16
CA SER A 221 5.73 35.06 -94.71
C SER A 221 4.72 34.60 -93.66
N VAL A 222 3.43 34.61 -93.99
CA VAL A 222 2.34 34.03 -93.18
C VAL A 222 2.65 32.56 -92.80
N ARG A 223 3.47 31.87 -93.62
CA ARG A 223 3.99 30.52 -93.33
C ARG A 223 4.91 30.48 -92.10
N ALA A 224 5.70 31.53 -91.86
CA ALA A 224 6.59 31.62 -90.69
C ALA A 224 5.80 31.85 -89.40
N ASN A 225 4.67 32.57 -89.45
CA ASN A 225 3.82 32.80 -88.27
C ASN A 225 3.07 31.52 -87.86
N VAL A 226 2.55 30.75 -88.83
CA VAL A 226 1.92 29.45 -88.56
C VAL A 226 2.94 28.43 -88.06
N GLN A 227 4.16 28.42 -88.62
CA GLN A 227 5.24 27.56 -88.14
C GLN A 227 5.72 27.95 -86.73
N ASN A 228 5.78 29.25 -86.40
CA ASN A 228 6.18 29.70 -85.07
C ASN A 228 5.11 29.41 -84.01
N VAL A 229 3.82 29.56 -84.33
CA VAL A 229 2.71 29.16 -83.46
C VAL A 229 2.69 27.64 -83.26
N LEU A 230 2.90 26.84 -84.32
CA LEU A 230 3.05 25.38 -84.20
C LEU A 230 4.30 24.99 -83.41
N HIS A 231 5.41 25.71 -83.54
CA HIS A 231 6.62 25.48 -82.76
C HIS A 231 6.36 25.78 -81.28
N ILE A 232 5.69 26.89 -80.95
CA ILE A 232 5.31 27.22 -79.57
C ILE A 232 4.34 26.17 -79.00
N MET A 233 3.34 25.74 -79.77
CA MET A 233 2.40 24.68 -79.33
C MET A 233 3.06 23.30 -79.20
N LYS A 234 4.08 23.01 -80.02
CA LYS A 234 4.81 21.73 -80.02
C LYS A 234 5.87 21.65 -78.92
N TYR A 235 6.39 22.78 -78.44
CA TYR A 235 7.51 22.81 -77.50
C TYR A 235 7.20 23.45 -76.14
N HIS A 236 6.02 24.05 -75.93
CA HIS A 236 5.53 24.43 -74.59
C HIS A 236 4.56 23.37 -74.03
N ASN A 237 5.07 22.17 -73.75
CA ASN A 237 4.58 21.31 -72.66
C ASN A 237 5.56 20.15 -72.35
N PRO A 238 6.75 20.39 -71.78
CA PRO A 238 7.67 19.31 -71.44
C PRO A 238 7.58 18.99 -69.94
N LYS A 239 6.44 18.44 -69.45
CA LYS A 239 6.35 17.80 -68.11
C LYS A 239 5.01 17.10 -67.80
N LEU A 240 4.53 16.20 -68.66
CA LEU A 240 3.62 15.13 -68.25
C LEU A 240 3.82 13.92 -69.15
N TYR A 241 4.89 13.15 -68.93
CA TYR A 241 5.04 11.71 -69.21
C TYR A 241 6.49 11.35 -68.91
N ASP A 242 6.78 11.01 -67.65
CA ASP A 242 7.74 9.95 -67.35
C ASP A 242 7.21 9.17 -66.16
N GLY A 243 7.09 7.86 -66.37
CA GLY A 243 6.63 6.90 -65.40
C GLY A 243 7.81 6.28 -64.69
N SER A 244 7.55 5.86 -63.44
CA SER A 244 8.46 5.15 -62.54
C SER A 244 9.40 6.05 -61.73
N HIS A 245 9.06 6.27 -60.46
CA HIS A 245 9.84 5.79 -59.31
C HIS A 245 9.14 6.18 -57.98
N THR A 246 8.52 5.16 -57.36
CA THR A 246 8.54 4.83 -55.92
C THR A 246 8.43 5.95 -54.87
N LEU A 247 7.26 6.09 -54.22
CA LEU A 247 6.99 5.92 -52.76
C LEU A 247 5.67 6.64 -52.33
N PRO A 248 5.02 6.20 -51.23
CA PRO A 248 3.57 6.18 -51.12
C PRO A 248 3.01 7.42 -50.43
N MET A 249 1.97 8.02 -51.01
CA MET A 249 1.09 8.93 -50.28
C MET A 249 -0.35 8.42 -50.27
N ARG A 250 -0.87 8.48 -49.05
CA ARG A 250 -2.17 8.11 -48.54
C ARG A 250 -3.28 8.85 -49.29
N PHE A 251 -4.29 8.13 -49.76
CA PHE A 251 -5.53 8.73 -50.24
C PHE A 251 -6.32 9.31 -49.06
N PRO A 252 -6.86 10.54 -49.16
CA PRO A 252 -8.07 10.92 -48.46
C PRO A 252 -9.24 10.73 -49.43
N ARG A 253 -10.25 9.94 -49.03
CA ARG A 253 -11.55 9.96 -49.70
C ARG A 253 -12.63 10.17 -48.66
N SER A 254 -13.21 11.36 -48.73
CA SER A 254 -14.43 11.77 -48.06
C SER A 254 -15.63 11.07 -48.69
N THR A 255 -16.49 10.51 -47.84
CA THR A 255 -17.94 10.37 -48.06
C THR A 255 -18.59 10.42 -46.68
N ASP A 256 -19.21 11.55 -46.35
CA ASP A 256 -20.30 11.66 -45.36
C ASP A 256 -21.61 11.06 -45.95
N PRO A 257 -22.74 10.86 -45.21
CA PRO A 257 -23.08 11.38 -43.87
C PRO A 257 -23.77 10.38 -42.90
N ALA A 258 -24.00 10.86 -41.66
CA ALA A 258 -25.04 10.47 -40.70
C ALA A 258 -24.76 9.29 -39.74
N GLU A 259 -24.41 9.62 -38.49
CA GLU A 259 -25.37 9.52 -37.37
C GLU A 259 -24.81 10.14 -36.08
N LYS A 260 -25.66 10.92 -35.43
CA LYS A 260 -25.42 11.59 -34.15
C LYS A 260 -25.30 10.54 -33.03
N ARG A 261 -24.15 10.44 -32.36
CA ARG A 261 -24.10 10.13 -30.92
C ARG A 261 -22.98 10.91 -30.24
N SER A 262 -23.38 11.96 -29.52
CA SER A 262 -22.50 12.58 -28.53
C SER A 262 -22.29 11.59 -27.39
N PHE A 263 -21.06 11.12 -27.20
CA PHE A 263 -20.70 10.50 -25.93
C PHE A 263 -20.43 11.62 -24.92
N ARG A 264 -21.48 11.97 -24.18
CA ARG A 264 -21.36 12.74 -22.94
C ARG A 264 -20.48 11.95 -21.98
N ARG A 265 -19.37 12.57 -21.60
CA ARG A 265 -18.63 12.31 -20.37
C ARG A 265 -19.60 12.43 -19.17
N PRO A 266 -19.77 11.41 -18.31
CA PRO A 266 -20.54 11.59 -17.09
C PRO A 266 -19.70 12.39 -16.10
N ALA A 267 -20.12 13.62 -15.81
CA ALA A 267 -19.76 14.29 -14.57
C ALA A 267 -20.44 13.53 -13.43
N SER A 268 -19.66 12.93 -12.55
CA SER A 268 -20.15 12.21 -11.38
C SER A 268 -20.63 13.20 -10.33
N SER A 269 -21.94 13.32 -10.17
CA SER A 269 -22.56 13.87 -8.96
C SER A 269 -22.78 12.75 -7.94
N CYS A 270 -22.21 12.94 -6.77
CA CYS A 270 -22.29 12.07 -5.60
C CYS A 270 -23.71 11.99 -5.01
N SER A 271 -24.21 10.76 -4.85
CA SER A 271 -25.34 10.43 -3.97
C SER A 271 -24.98 9.18 -3.17
N ALA A 272 -24.67 9.37 -1.89
CA ALA A 272 -24.32 8.30 -0.97
C ALA A 272 -25.59 7.55 -0.53
N THR A 273 -25.78 6.31 -1.02
CA THR A 273 -26.38 5.16 -0.31
C THR A 273 -26.41 3.94 -1.24
N SER A 274 -25.39 3.07 -1.19
CA SER A 274 -25.37 1.65 -1.63
C SER A 274 -23.94 1.25 -2.03
N SER A 275 -23.09 0.89 -1.07
CA SER A 275 -21.69 0.51 -1.34
C SER A 275 -21.54 -0.82 -2.12
N VAL A 276 -22.62 -1.57 -2.31
CA VAL A 276 -22.63 -2.87 -3.01
C VAL A 276 -23.01 -2.71 -4.49
N GLY A 277 -23.82 -1.71 -4.84
CA GLY A 277 -24.17 -1.40 -6.24
C GLY A 277 -22.97 -0.84 -7.01
N SER A 278 -22.33 0.19 -6.45
CA SER A 278 -21.17 0.86 -7.07
C SER A 278 -19.96 -0.07 -7.31
N LEU A 279 -19.72 -1.05 -6.43
CA LEU A 279 -18.64 -2.03 -6.61
C LEU A 279 -18.94 -3.04 -7.74
N SER A 280 -20.21 -3.40 -7.89
CA SER A 280 -20.66 -4.36 -8.91
C SER A 280 -20.69 -3.71 -10.30
N GLU A 281 -21.08 -2.44 -10.38
CA GLU A 281 -20.98 -1.61 -11.58
C GLU A 281 -19.53 -1.42 -12.04
N LEU A 282 -18.62 -1.13 -11.10
CA LEU A 282 -17.18 -1.05 -11.41
C LEU A 282 -16.60 -2.39 -11.90
N LEU A 283 -17.02 -3.50 -11.29
CA LEU A 283 -16.59 -4.83 -11.73
C LEU A 283 -17.06 -5.12 -13.17
N LEU A 284 -18.30 -4.75 -13.49
CA LEU A 284 -18.84 -4.92 -14.84
C LEU A 284 -18.05 -4.08 -15.86
N ALA A 285 -17.79 -2.81 -15.56
CA ALA A 285 -16.99 -1.94 -16.44
C ALA A 285 -15.57 -2.51 -16.70
N LEU A 286 -14.90 -3.01 -15.66
CA LEU A 286 -13.58 -3.64 -15.83
C LEU A 286 -13.64 -4.92 -16.66
N GLN A 287 -14.71 -5.70 -16.55
CA GLN A 287 -14.92 -6.90 -17.35
C GLN A 287 -15.18 -6.55 -18.82
N ASP A 288 -15.96 -5.51 -19.09
CA ASP A 288 -16.23 -5.03 -20.44
C ASP A 288 -14.95 -4.49 -21.10
N GLU A 289 -14.13 -3.74 -20.37
CA GLU A 289 -12.84 -3.25 -20.86
C GLU A 289 -11.84 -4.39 -21.13
N LEU A 290 -11.83 -5.44 -20.30
CA LEU A 290 -11.05 -6.65 -20.58
C LEU A 290 -11.58 -7.36 -21.83
N GLY A 291 -12.90 -7.37 -22.04
CA GLY A 291 -13.54 -7.86 -23.25
C GLY A 291 -13.11 -7.09 -24.49
N GLN A 292 -13.10 -5.76 -24.41
CA GLN A 292 -12.65 -4.88 -25.50
C GLN A 292 -11.19 -5.14 -25.86
N MET A 293 -10.29 -5.24 -24.87
CA MET A 293 -8.89 -5.58 -25.11
C MET A 293 -8.70 -6.98 -25.68
N SER A 294 -9.55 -7.94 -25.30
CA SER A 294 -9.52 -9.30 -25.87
C SER A 294 -9.93 -9.29 -27.35
N PHE A 295 -10.86 -8.41 -27.73
CA PHE A 295 -11.23 -8.20 -29.13
C PHE A 295 -10.07 -7.56 -29.91
N GLU A 296 -9.47 -6.50 -29.38
CA GLU A 296 -8.27 -5.86 -29.97
C GLU A 296 -7.12 -6.86 -30.15
N HIS A 297 -6.94 -7.78 -29.19
CA HIS A 297 -5.92 -8.83 -29.26
C HIS A 297 -6.16 -9.76 -30.44
N GLN A 298 -7.42 -10.18 -30.65
CA GLN A 298 -7.80 -11.01 -31.78
C GLN A 298 -7.65 -10.27 -33.12
N GLU A 299 -7.95 -8.97 -33.15
CA GLU A 299 -7.76 -8.13 -34.33
C GLU A 299 -6.27 -7.95 -34.66
N LEU A 300 -5.43 -7.62 -33.69
CA LEU A 300 -3.98 -7.49 -33.89
C LEU A 300 -3.36 -8.80 -34.41
N LEU A 301 -3.75 -9.95 -33.85
CA LEU A 301 -3.33 -11.26 -34.35
C LEU A 301 -3.69 -11.45 -35.83
N LYS A 302 -4.89 -11.03 -36.23
CA LYS A 302 -5.33 -11.09 -37.63
C LYS A 302 -4.49 -10.16 -38.52
N HIS A 303 -4.20 -8.94 -38.07
CA HIS A 303 -3.36 -7.99 -38.82
C HIS A 303 -1.91 -8.50 -38.99
N ILE A 304 -1.35 -9.16 -37.97
CA ILE A 304 -0.02 -9.80 -38.03
C ILE A 304 0.00 -10.88 -39.12
N GLN A 305 -1.04 -11.71 -39.19
CA GLN A 305 -1.17 -12.79 -40.18
C GLN A 305 -1.34 -12.27 -41.62
N GLU A 306 -2.11 -11.20 -41.80
CA GLU A 306 -2.42 -10.61 -43.11
C GLU A 306 -1.26 -9.77 -43.67
N THR A 307 -0.40 -9.23 -42.80
CA THR A 307 0.69 -8.33 -43.19
C THR A 307 1.87 -9.09 -43.79
N ARG A 308 2.25 -8.73 -45.03
CA ARG A 308 3.40 -9.32 -45.75
C ARG A 308 4.74 -8.62 -45.49
N LYS A 309 4.71 -7.39 -44.99
CA LYS A 309 5.92 -6.61 -44.66
C LYS A 309 6.42 -7.02 -43.28
N THR A 310 7.67 -7.45 -43.19
CA THR A 310 8.29 -7.93 -41.94
C THR A 310 8.38 -6.84 -40.88
N GLU A 311 8.80 -5.62 -41.25
CA GLU A 311 8.92 -4.50 -40.32
C GLU A 311 7.59 -4.16 -39.62
N VAL A 312 6.50 -4.08 -40.40
CA VAL A 312 5.15 -3.80 -39.88
C VAL A 312 4.62 -4.96 -39.05
N ARG A 313 5.02 -6.21 -39.39
CA ARG A 313 4.66 -7.39 -38.60
C ARG A 313 5.32 -7.34 -37.22
N GLU A 314 6.62 -7.05 -37.16
CA GLU A 314 7.35 -6.90 -35.90
C GLU A 314 6.79 -5.76 -35.03
N ASP A 315 6.37 -4.64 -35.64
CA ASP A 315 5.68 -3.55 -34.94
C ASP A 315 4.35 -4.00 -34.32
N LEU A 316 3.52 -4.72 -35.08
CA LEU A 316 2.24 -5.25 -34.60
C LEU A 316 2.43 -6.33 -33.52
N GLU A 317 3.49 -7.15 -33.62
CA GLU A 317 3.87 -8.12 -32.58
C GLU A 317 4.27 -7.41 -31.27
N ARG A 318 5.05 -6.32 -31.36
CA ARG A 318 5.36 -5.46 -30.19
C ARG A 318 4.10 -4.86 -29.58
N GLU A 319 3.17 -4.38 -30.40
CA GLU A 319 1.89 -3.84 -29.93
C GLU A 319 1.03 -4.90 -29.25
N LEU A 320 0.99 -6.12 -29.80
CA LEU A 320 0.31 -7.27 -29.22
C LEU A 320 0.88 -7.62 -27.85
N ASP A 321 2.21 -7.67 -27.71
CA ASP A 321 2.87 -7.93 -26.42
C ASP A 321 2.54 -6.86 -25.37
N CYS A 322 2.44 -5.59 -25.81
CA CYS A 322 2.04 -4.50 -24.92
C CYS A 322 0.57 -4.61 -24.52
N LEU A 323 -0.31 -5.03 -25.43
CA LEU A 323 -1.72 -5.30 -25.15
C LEU A 323 -1.88 -6.47 -24.16
N VAL A 324 -1.14 -7.56 -24.33
CA VAL A 324 -1.17 -8.71 -23.41
C VAL A 324 -0.80 -8.28 -21.98
N LYS A 325 0.28 -7.50 -21.82
CA LYS A 325 0.65 -6.95 -20.50
C LYS A 325 -0.47 -6.10 -19.89
N ARG A 326 -1.18 -5.29 -20.70
CA ARG A 326 -2.34 -4.51 -20.23
C ARG A 326 -3.51 -5.40 -19.84
N MET A 327 -3.78 -6.47 -20.59
CA MET A 327 -4.81 -7.47 -20.28
C MET A 327 -4.54 -8.19 -18.95
N GLU A 328 -3.29 -8.60 -18.71
CA GLU A 328 -2.87 -9.22 -17.44
C GLU A 328 -3.12 -8.30 -16.25
N VAL A 329 -2.69 -7.03 -16.36
CA VAL A 329 -2.90 -6.02 -15.32
C VAL A 329 -4.39 -5.80 -15.03
N LYS A 330 -5.25 -5.75 -16.06
CA LYS A 330 -6.70 -5.69 -15.83
C LYS A 330 -7.27 -6.97 -15.23
N GLY A 331 -6.78 -8.14 -15.63
CA GLY A 331 -7.15 -9.42 -15.02
C GLY A 331 -6.85 -9.45 -13.52
N ASP A 332 -5.71 -8.89 -13.12
CA ASP A 332 -5.33 -8.71 -11.72
C ASP A 332 -6.24 -7.72 -10.98
N GLN A 333 -6.62 -6.60 -11.62
CA GLN A 333 -7.56 -5.64 -11.05
C GLN A 333 -8.92 -6.28 -10.78
N ILE A 334 -9.47 -7.01 -11.75
CA ILE A 334 -10.73 -7.77 -11.62
C ILE A 334 -10.63 -8.79 -10.48
N SER A 335 -9.50 -9.52 -10.40
CA SER A 335 -9.27 -10.51 -9.35
C SER A 335 -9.23 -9.89 -7.96
N LYS A 336 -8.55 -8.75 -7.80
CA LYS A 336 -8.51 -7.98 -6.55
C LYS A 336 -9.91 -7.48 -6.18
N LEU A 337 -10.67 -6.96 -7.14
CA LEU A 337 -12.01 -6.44 -6.93
C LEU A 337 -13.01 -7.54 -6.52
N LYS A 338 -12.95 -8.72 -7.18
CA LYS A 338 -13.74 -9.91 -6.80
C LYS A 338 -13.41 -10.40 -5.40
N LYS A 339 -12.13 -10.43 -5.01
CA LYS A 339 -11.70 -10.77 -3.64
C LYS A 339 -12.30 -9.80 -2.61
N HIS A 340 -12.27 -8.50 -2.91
CA HIS A 340 -12.88 -7.48 -2.05
C HIS A 340 -14.40 -7.66 -1.94
N GLN A 341 -15.09 -7.89 -3.06
CA GLN A 341 -16.52 -8.15 -3.09
C GLN A 341 -16.90 -9.37 -2.22
N ALA A 342 -16.14 -10.46 -2.30
CA ALA A 342 -16.35 -11.65 -1.47
C ALA A 342 -16.07 -11.37 0.03
N ALA A 343 -15.06 -10.58 0.36
CA ALA A 343 -14.76 -10.18 1.74
C ALA A 343 -15.90 -9.33 2.34
N VAL A 344 -16.41 -8.36 1.59
CA VAL A 344 -17.55 -7.52 1.98
C VAL A 344 -18.80 -8.36 2.19
N GLN A 345 -19.10 -9.31 1.30
CA GLN A 345 -20.23 -10.23 1.47
C GLN A 345 -20.09 -11.11 2.71
N LYS A 346 -18.89 -11.66 2.98
CA LYS A 346 -18.61 -12.43 4.21
C LYS A 346 -18.79 -11.59 5.48
N LEU A 347 -18.36 -10.34 5.48
CA LEU A 347 -18.56 -9.41 6.60
C LEU A 347 -20.04 -9.08 6.80
N LYS A 348 -20.79 -8.84 5.71
CA LYS A 348 -22.24 -8.62 5.75
C LYS A 348 -22.97 -9.82 6.35
N GLN A 349 -22.62 -11.05 5.95
CA GLN A 349 -23.18 -12.28 6.51
C GLN A 349 -22.85 -12.47 8.00
N LYS A 350 -21.60 -12.19 8.41
CA LYS A 350 -21.19 -12.25 9.83
C LYS A 350 -21.94 -11.23 10.69
N SER A 351 -22.08 -10.00 10.20
CA SER A 351 -22.86 -8.94 10.85
C SER A 351 -24.34 -9.32 10.99
N GLN A 352 -24.94 -9.87 9.93
CA GLN A 352 -26.33 -10.32 9.95
C GLN A 352 -26.55 -11.52 10.90
N LYS A 353 -25.59 -12.45 10.97
CA LYS A 353 -25.60 -13.57 11.93
C LYS A 353 -25.44 -13.10 13.38
N ALA A 354 -24.61 -12.08 13.63
CA ALA A 354 -24.49 -11.45 14.95
C ALA A 354 -25.78 -10.71 15.34
N LYS A 355 -26.40 -9.98 14.41
CA LYS A 355 -27.67 -9.28 14.64
C LYS A 355 -28.82 -10.24 14.95
N ARG A 356 -28.87 -11.40 14.30
CA ARG A 356 -29.84 -12.47 14.62
C ARG A 356 -29.60 -13.11 15.99
N ARG A 357 -28.35 -13.29 16.41
CA ARG A 357 -27.99 -13.81 17.74
C ARG A 357 -28.31 -12.86 18.89
N LEU A 358 -28.23 -11.55 18.66
CA LEU A 358 -28.66 -10.52 19.61
C LEU A 358 -30.18 -10.42 19.69
N ALA A 359 -30.89 -10.53 18.56
CA ALA A 359 -32.36 -10.54 18.53
C ALA A 359 -32.95 -11.80 19.20
N SER A 360 -32.28 -12.96 19.12
CA SER A 360 -32.73 -14.19 19.79
C SER A 360 -32.40 -14.25 21.30
N ALA A 361 -31.52 -13.37 21.79
CA ALA A 361 -31.14 -13.31 23.22
C ALA A 361 -31.98 -12.30 24.03
N GLY A 362 -32.72 -11.40 23.36
CA GLY A 362 -33.61 -10.41 23.99
C GLY A 362 -35.03 -10.91 24.25
N ALA A 363 -35.33 -12.20 24.01
CA ALA A 363 -36.66 -12.78 24.15
C ALA A 363 -36.70 -13.86 25.25
N GLN A 364 -36.11 -13.60 26.42
CA GLN A 364 -36.48 -14.26 27.68
C GLN A 364 -36.28 -13.27 28.83
N THR A 365 -37.34 -12.58 29.21
CA THR A 365 -37.45 -11.91 30.51
C THR A 365 -38.85 -12.17 31.03
N GLU A 366 -39.01 -13.31 31.68
CA GLU A 366 -40.03 -13.50 32.71
C GLU A 366 -39.45 -14.33 33.86
N VAL A 367 -39.38 -13.67 35.01
CA VAL A 367 -39.68 -14.16 36.36
C VAL A 367 -39.28 -15.62 36.69
N ARG A 368 -38.22 -15.80 37.49
CA ARG A 368 -38.38 -16.52 38.78
C ARG A 368 -37.20 -16.30 39.72
N GLU A 369 -37.55 -15.81 40.89
CA GLU A 369 -36.75 -15.67 42.10
C GLU A 369 -36.51 -17.03 42.79
N VAL A 370 -35.48 -17.05 43.66
CA VAL A 370 -35.22 -17.94 44.84
C VAL A 370 -33.87 -18.70 44.82
N LYS A 371 -32.91 -18.06 45.53
CA LYS A 371 -31.91 -18.52 46.53
C LYS A 371 -30.91 -19.70 46.28
N PRO A 372 -29.74 -19.66 46.99
CA PRO A 372 -28.46 -20.27 46.60
C PRO A 372 -28.10 -21.55 47.41
N LEU A 373 -26.86 -22.04 47.23
CA LEU A 373 -26.12 -23.18 47.87
C LEU A 373 -25.99 -24.40 46.91
N SER A 374 -24.89 -25.14 46.77
CA SER A 374 -23.59 -25.22 47.45
C SER A 374 -22.58 -26.00 46.56
N ALA A 375 -21.33 -26.09 47.04
CA ALA A 375 -20.14 -26.82 46.56
C ALA A 375 -20.39 -28.20 45.87
N THR A 376 -19.51 -28.77 45.03
CA THR A 376 -18.18 -29.31 45.40
C THR A 376 -17.43 -29.86 44.17
N VAL A 377 -16.10 -29.79 44.25
CA VAL A 377 -15.03 -30.41 43.45
C VAL A 377 -15.30 -31.87 43.00
N ARG A 378 -14.90 -32.22 41.76
CA ARG A 378 -14.24 -33.51 41.44
C ARG A 378 -13.47 -33.48 40.10
N HIS A 379 -12.24 -33.96 40.17
CA HIS A 379 -11.29 -34.17 39.09
C HIS A 379 -11.71 -35.29 38.12
N ARG A 380 -11.43 -35.10 36.82
CA ARG A 380 -10.89 -36.15 35.93
C ARG A 380 -10.35 -35.54 34.63
N GLY A 381 -9.07 -35.79 34.32
CA GLY A 381 -8.56 -35.75 32.93
C GLY A 381 -9.17 -36.91 32.11
N PRO A 382 -9.01 -36.91 30.77
CA PRO A 382 -7.70 -37.04 30.14
C PRO A 382 -7.47 -36.23 28.84
N SER A 383 -6.21 -35.98 28.49
CA SER A 383 -5.72 -35.55 27.15
C SER A 383 -5.92 -36.69 26.11
N PRO A 384 -5.97 -36.47 24.76
CA PRO A 384 -4.92 -35.77 23.98
C PRO A 384 -5.31 -35.03 22.67
N LYS A 385 -4.78 -33.79 22.51
CA LYS A 385 -4.40 -33.04 21.27
C LYS A 385 -5.46 -32.85 20.13
N PRO A 386 -5.21 -32.04 19.09
CA PRO A 386 -4.48 -30.77 18.95
C PRO A 386 -5.43 -29.65 18.43
N ASN A 387 -5.21 -28.36 18.73
CA ASN A 387 -5.69 -27.33 17.80
C ASN A 387 -4.96 -25.99 17.91
N LYS A 388 -4.48 -25.56 16.75
CA LYS A 388 -3.94 -24.24 16.45
C LYS A 388 -5.04 -23.18 16.64
N GLY A 389 -4.69 -22.03 17.23
CA GLY A 389 -5.45 -20.79 17.06
C GLY A 389 -6.11 -20.22 18.33
N HIS A 390 -5.33 -19.73 19.29
CA HIS A 390 -5.85 -18.96 20.44
C HIS A 390 -5.27 -17.53 20.55
N THR A 391 -4.84 -16.91 19.45
CA THR A 391 -4.32 -15.53 19.48
C THR A 391 -5.40 -14.44 19.39
N ASN A 392 -6.64 -14.77 19.00
CA ASN A 392 -7.70 -13.77 18.78
C ASN A 392 -8.54 -13.41 20.02
N GLN A 393 -8.44 -14.15 21.14
CA GLN A 393 -9.21 -13.81 22.35
C GLN A 393 -8.58 -12.64 23.12
N GLY A 394 -7.24 -12.58 23.22
CA GLY A 394 -6.55 -11.49 23.92
C GLY A 394 -6.79 -10.12 23.28
N SER A 395 -6.77 -10.04 21.94
CA SER A 395 -7.05 -8.80 21.20
C SER A 395 -8.49 -8.32 21.39
N LEU A 396 -9.47 -9.24 21.41
CA LEU A 396 -10.86 -8.91 21.69
C LEU A 396 -11.07 -8.48 23.15
N GLN A 397 -10.36 -9.09 24.10
CA GLN A 397 -10.38 -8.69 25.50
C GLN A 397 -9.83 -7.26 25.66
N LEU A 398 -8.72 -6.95 24.97
CA LEU A 398 -8.10 -5.63 24.99
C LEU A 398 -9.02 -4.57 24.38
N LEU A 399 -9.64 -4.84 23.23
CA LEU A 399 -10.64 -3.95 22.61
C LEU A 399 -11.83 -3.68 23.54
N LYS A 400 -12.34 -4.72 24.20
CA LYS A 400 -13.42 -4.57 25.18
C LYS A 400 -12.98 -3.72 26.38
N ASN A 401 -11.76 -3.91 26.86
CA ASN A 401 -11.21 -3.14 27.98
C ASN A 401 -10.99 -1.66 27.60
N VAL A 402 -10.48 -1.38 26.40
CA VAL A 402 -10.31 -0.02 25.87
C VAL A 402 -11.66 0.66 25.66
N GLN A 403 -12.64 -0.06 25.12
CA GLN A 403 -13.99 0.47 24.95
C GLN A 403 -14.68 0.73 26.31
N LYS A 404 -14.41 -0.11 27.32
CA LYS A 404 -14.85 0.13 28.70
C LYS A 404 -14.16 1.34 29.31
N LEU A 405 -12.88 1.56 29.03
CA LEU A 405 -12.15 2.75 29.48
C LEU A 405 -12.73 4.03 28.85
N GLN A 406 -13.00 4.01 27.54
CA GLN A 406 -13.61 5.13 26.81
C GLN A 406 -15.01 5.50 27.32
N LEU A 407 -15.79 4.53 27.79
CA LEU A 407 -17.12 4.78 28.35
C LEU A 407 -17.09 5.23 29.81
N ASN A 408 -16.01 4.95 30.55
CA ASN A 408 -15.85 5.36 31.95
C ASN A 408 -15.06 6.67 32.10
N LEU A 409 -14.31 7.10 31.08
CA LEU A 409 -13.65 8.40 31.04
C LEU A 409 -14.70 9.49 30.78
N LYS A 410 -14.97 10.33 31.78
CA LYS A 410 -15.76 11.55 31.59
C LYS A 410 -14.85 12.66 31.06
N LYS A 411 -15.41 13.61 30.32
CA LYS A 411 -14.66 14.76 29.75
C LYS A 411 -13.90 15.57 30.81
N ASP A 412 -14.30 15.45 32.08
CA ASP A 412 -13.76 16.20 33.20
C ASP A 412 -12.55 15.50 33.88
N ASP A 413 -12.21 14.27 33.48
CA ASP A 413 -11.08 13.50 34.04
C ASP A 413 -9.73 13.84 33.37
N ILE A 414 -9.74 14.66 32.32
CA ILE A 414 -8.53 15.09 31.59
C ILE A 414 -8.21 16.53 32.01
N MET A 415 -7.83 16.72 33.26
CA MET A 415 -7.22 17.96 33.73
C MET A 415 -5.70 17.85 33.55
N TRP A 416 -5.17 18.45 32.50
CA TRP A 416 -3.75 18.75 32.43
C TRP A 416 -3.47 19.91 33.36
N VAL A 417 -2.83 19.64 34.52
CA VAL A 417 -2.16 20.69 35.29
C VAL A 417 -0.96 21.13 34.46
N GLN A 418 -0.95 22.41 34.14
CA GLN A 418 -0.02 23.06 33.22
C GLN A 418 1.40 23.16 33.80
#